data_AF-A0A2U2ZUQ2-F1
#
_entry.id   AF-A0A2U2ZUQ2-F1
#
_cell.length_a   1.000
_cell.length_b   1.000
_cell.length_c   1.000
_cell.angle_alpha   90.00
_cell.angle_beta   90.00
_cell.angle_gamma   90.00
#
_symmetry.space_group_name_H-M   'P 1'
#
loop_
_entity.id
_entity.type
_entity.pdbx_description
1 polymer ?
#
loop_
_entity_poly.entity_id
_entity_poly.type
_entity_poly.pdbx_seq_one_letter_code
_entity_poly.pdbx_strand_id
1 'polypeptide(L)'
;MERLPHLHHVRPDWPLLAAPGEFLPDDQPVPADQWPTLNLRWWETRPVVLPFDEPNGAVTGCLLEAVGAPAPVALVSYRQEPGARRGRWVWRCEVHVITGETVAADGFNFDCPTIGRTGTTRDGARESAAAHIASQHPDAAVPYLGRRQHALRRWA
;
A
#
# COMPACT_ATOMS: atom_id res chain seq x y z
N MET A 1 4.54 11.15 13.81
CA MET A 1 4.57 9.69 13.65
C MET A 1 5.45 9.31 12.47
N GLU A 2 6.72 8.98 12.69
CA GLU A 2 7.69 8.66 11.63
C GLU A 2 7.58 7.22 11.09
N ARG A 3 6.56 6.47 11.52
CA ARG A 3 6.39 5.04 11.23
C ARG A 3 4.96 4.73 10.83
N LEU A 4 4.79 3.75 9.96
CA LEU A 4 3.52 3.08 9.71
C LEU A 4 3.37 1.93 10.72
N PRO A 5 2.55 2.06 11.79
CA PRO A 5 2.59 1.12 12.91
C PRO A 5 2.17 -0.31 12.51
N HIS A 6 1.14 -0.44 11.68
CA HIS A 6 0.69 -1.74 11.18
C HIS A 6 1.72 -2.41 10.26
N LEU A 7 2.49 -1.63 9.50
CA LEU A 7 3.52 -2.16 8.61
C LEU A 7 4.75 -2.65 9.38
N HIS A 8 5.19 -1.87 10.38
CA HIS A 8 6.31 -2.27 11.25
C HIS A 8 5.99 -3.49 12.11
N HIS A 9 4.71 -3.85 12.25
CA HIS A 9 4.31 -5.14 12.83
C HIS A 9 4.70 -6.33 11.94
N VAL A 10 4.66 -6.16 10.61
CA VAL A 10 4.91 -7.23 9.64
C VAL A 10 6.36 -7.21 9.13
N ARG A 11 6.91 -6.01 8.94
CA ARG A 11 8.27 -5.77 8.45
C ARG A 11 8.95 -4.72 9.33
N PRO A 12 9.54 -5.12 10.47
CA PRO A 12 10.11 -4.17 11.44
C PRO A 12 11.29 -3.35 10.92
N ASP A 13 11.97 -3.83 9.88
CA ASP A 13 13.08 -3.18 9.18
C ASP A 13 12.63 -2.18 8.11
N TRP A 14 11.33 -1.92 7.98
CA TRP A 14 10.83 -0.96 7.01
C TRP A 14 11.42 0.43 7.26
N PRO A 15 11.80 1.19 6.22
CA PRO A 15 12.29 2.56 6.38
C PRO A 15 11.29 3.46 7.12
N LEU A 16 11.83 4.45 7.84
CA LEU A 16 11.00 5.51 8.39
C LEU A 16 10.34 6.34 7.27
N LEU A 17 9.21 6.95 7.59
CA LEU A 17 8.59 7.94 6.73
C LEU A 17 9.46 9.18 6.67
N ALA A 18 9.49 9.81 5.49
CA ALA A 18 10.18 11.08 5.31
C ALA A 18 9.62 12.16 6.26
N ALA A 19 10.51 12.94 6.86
CA ALA A 19 10.14 14.02 7.76
C ALA A 19 9.44 15.17 6.99
N PRO A 20 8.56 15.94 7.65
CA PRO A 20 8.05 17.18 7.07
C PRO A 20 9.23 18.08 6.63
N GLY A 21 9.29 18.45 5.35
CA GLY A 21 10.38 19.23 4.76
C GLY A 21 11.42 18.45 3.96
N GLU A 22 11.40 17.10 4.01
CA GLU A 22 12.18 16.25 3.09
C GLU A 22 11.48 16.05 1.73
N PHE A 23 10.26 16.58 1.60
CA PHE A 23 9.49 16.62 0.37
C PHE A 23 9.95 17.76 -0.52
N LEU A 24 9.98 17.54 -1.82
CA LEU A 24 10.18 18.62 -2.78
C LEU A 24 9.04 19.65 -2.65
N PRO A 25 9.34 20.92 -2.31
CA PRO A 25 8.34 21.96 -2.16
C PRO A 25 7.88 22.41 -3.56
N ASP A 26 6.75 21.88 -4.01
CA ASP A 26 6.15 22.17 -5.31
C ASP A 26 4.65 21.86 -5.26
N ASP A 27 3.84 22.68 -5.93
CA ASP A 27 2.38 22.65 -5.91
C ASP A 27 1.76 21.77 -7.02
N GLN A 28 2.56 21.29 -7.97
CA GLN A 28 2.13 20.42 -9.06
C GLN A 28 2.59 18.96 -8.84
N PRO A 29 1.97 17.94 -9.46
CA PRO A 29 2.51 16.58 -9.46
C PRO A 29 3.74 16.43 -10.37
N VAL A 30 4.54 15.38 -10.15
CA VAL A 30 5.60 15.01 -11.10
C VAL A 30 4.93 14.64 -12.44
N PRO A 31 5.36 15.23 -13.57
CA PRO A 31 4.81 14.89 -14.89
C PRO A 31 4.99 13.40 -15.25
N ALA A 32 4.02 12.81 -15.95
CA ALA A 32 3.99 11.38 -16.23
C ALA A 32 5.15 10.87 -17.09
N ASP A 33 5.69 11.73 -17.95
CA ASP A 33 6.90 11.48 -18.76
C ASP A 33 8.19 11.45 -17.93
N GLN A 34 8.15 11.91 -16.68
CA GLN A 34 9.27 11.89 -15.74
C GLN A 34 9.15 10.76 -14.72
N TRP A 35 8.07 9.96 -14.77
CA TRP A 35 7.93 8.82 -13.88
C TRP A 35 8.93 7.73 -14.28
N PRO A 36 9.71 7.19 -13.33
CA PRO A 36 10.54 6.03 -13.63
C PRO A 36 9.65 4.82 -13.92
N THR A 37 10.26 3.74 -14.42
CA THR A 37 9.54 2.48 -14.61
C THR A 37 9.05 1.94 -13.26
N LEU A 38 7.76 1.63 -13.17
CA LEU A 38 7.17 0.97 -12.00
C LEU A 38 7.84 -0.39 -11.76
N ASN A 39 8.56 -0.51 -10.65
CA ASN A 39 9.21 -1.76 -10.25
C ASN A 39 8.48 -2.35 -9.05
N LEU A 40 7.70 -3.40 -9.30
CA LEU A 40 6.93 -4.11 -8.29
C LEU A 40 7.68 -5.33 -7.77
N ARG A 41 7.66 -5.54 -6.45
CA ARG A 41 8.27 -6.70 -5.79
C ARG A 41 7.34 -7.26 -4.75
N TRP A 42 7.21 -8.58 -4.71
CA TRP A 42 6.49 -9.26 -3.65
C TRP A 42 7.40 -9.54 -2.48
N TRP A 43 6.92 -9.24 -1.28
CA TRP A 43 7.55 -9.63 -0.04
C TRP A 43 6.66 -10.62 0.70
N GLU A 44 7.24 -11.79 1.00
CA GLU A 44 6.54 -12.86 1.70
C GLU A 44 6.66 -12.65 3.20
N THR A 45 5.51 -12.65 3.87
CA THR A 45 5.42 -12.39 5.30
C THR A 45 5.19 -13.70 6.03
N ARG A 46 5.57 -13.77 7.32
CA ARG A 46 4.94 -14.78 8.18
C ARG A 46 3.45 -14.42 8.32
N PRO A 47 2.52 -15.40 8.21
CA PRO A 47 1.10 -15.13 8.33
C PRO A 47 0.78 -14.34 9.61
N VAL A 48 0.14 -13.18 9.46
CA VAL A 48 -0.14 -12.28 10.57
C VAL A 48 -1.52 -11.63 10.42
N VAL A 49 -2.20 -11.42 11.54
CA VAL A 49 -3.43 -10.61 11.58
C VAL A 49 -3.01 -9.19 11.89
N LEU A 50 -3.32 -8.26 10.98
CA LEU A 50 -3.05 -6.84 11.19
C LEU A 50 -4.08 -6.25 12.16
N PRO A 51 -3.77 -5.15 12.88
CA PRO A 51 -4.69 -4.59 13.87
C PRO A 51 -6.10 -4.29 13.32
N PHE A 52 -6.21 -3.83 12.07
CA PHE A 52 -7.50 -3.54 11.44
C PHE A 52 -8.23 -4.79 10.91
N ASP A 53 -7.55 -5.93 10.85
CA ASP A 53 -8.11 -7.23 10.46
C ASP A 53 -8.55 -8.08 11.64
N GLU A 54 -8.21 -7.69 12.87
CA GLU A 54 -8.67 -8.39 14.09
C GLU A 54 -10.19 -8.65 14.10
N PRO A 55 -11.07 -7.71 13.68
CA PRO A 55 -12.52 -7.96 13.68
C PRO A 55 -12.98 -8.99 12.63
N ASN A 56 -12.23 -9.14 11.53
CA ASN A 56 -12.66 -9.94 10.37
C ASN A 56 -11.84 -11.23 10.16
N GLY A 57 -10.75 -11.39 10.91
CA GLY A 57 -9.88 -12.57 10.93
C GLY A 57 -9.05 -12.78 9.66
N ALA A 58 -8.84 -11.75 8.84
CA ALA A 58 -7.99 -11.86 7.66
C ALA A 58 -6.51 -11.96 8.07
N VAL A 59 -5.83 -12.94 7.48
CA VAL A 59 -4.43 -13.23 7.75
C VAL A 59 -3.61 -12.78 6.54
N THR A 60 -2.83 -11.71 6.70
CA THR A 60 -1.92 -11.21 5.67
C THR A 60 -0.77 -12.19 5.49
N GLY A 61 -0.49 -12.56 4.23
CA GLY A 61 0.59 -13.48 3.87
C GLY A 61 1.64 -12.84 2.96
N CYS A 62 1.30 -11.80 2.22
CA CYS A 62 2.22 -11.14 1.28
C CYS A 62 1.93 -9.65 1.18
N LEU A 63 2.98 -8.88 0.92
CA LEU A 63 2.94 -7.45 0.63
C LEU A 63 3.43 -7.21 -0.80
N LEU A 64 2.79 -6.31 -1.53
CA LEU A 64 3.31 -5.79 -2.79
C LEU A 64 4.02 -4.48 -2.52
N GLU A 65 5.28 -4.40 -2.90
CA GLU A 65 6.11 -3.21 -2.77
C GLU A 65 6.29 -2.59 -4.14
N ALA A 66 6.28 -1.25 -4.20
CA ALA A 66 6.82 -0.50 -5.32
C ALA A 66 8.15 0.12 -4.87
N VAL A 67 9.22 -0.02 -5.67
CA VAL A 67 10.53 0.54 -5.32
C VAL A 67 10.42 2.05 -5.13
N GLY A 68 10.80 2.53 -3.95
CA GLY A 68 10.73 3.95 -3.60
C GLY A 68 9.41 4.38 -2.93
N ALA A 69 8.42 3.49 -2.82
CA ALA A 69 7.21 3.75 -2.04
C ALA A 69 7.51 3.75 -0.52
N PRO A 70 6.76 4.53 0.28
CA PRO A 70 6.99 4.63 1.72
C PRO A 70 6.36 3.45 2.50
N ALA A 71 5.58 2.62 1.81
CA ALA A 71 4.76 1.54 2.34
C ALA A 71 4.52 0.49 1.23
N PRO A 72 4.03 -0.72 1.56
CA PRO A 72 3.39 -1.59 0.58
C PRO A 72 2.28 -0.84 -0.15
N VAL A 73 2.16 -1.11 -1.44
CA VAL A 73 1.10 -0.58 -2.30
C VAL A 73 -0.10 -1.53 -2.38
N ALA A 74 0.07 -2.79 -1.97
CA ALA A 74 -1.03 -3.73 -1.78
C ALA A 74 -0.71 -4.82 -0.75
N LEU A 75 -1.75 -5.45 -0.21
CA LEU A 75 -1.67 -6.63 0.66
C LEU A 75 -2.44 -7.78 0.06
N VAL A 76 -1.97 -9.01 0.31
CA VAL A 76 -2.70 -10.24 0.01
C VAL A 76 -2.91 -11.00 1.30
N SER A 77 -4.17 -11.25 1.61
CA SER A 77 -4.62 -11.92 2.83
C SER A 77 -5.50 -13.12 2.52
N TYR A 78 -5.47 -14.11 3.40
CA TYR A 78 -6.45 -15.18 3.43
C TYR A 78 -7.52 -14.87 4.46
N ARG A 79 -8.79 -15.00 4.10
CA ARG A 79 -9.92 -14.83 5.02
C ARG A 79 -10.79 -16.06 5.00
N GLN A 80 -11.01 -16.66 6.17
CA GLN A 80 -12.02 -17.69 6.35
C GLN A 80 -13.40 -17.03 6.42
N GLU A 81 -14.32 -17.43 5.54
CA GLU A 81 -15.70 -16.95 5.60
C GLU A 81 -16.51 -17.77 6.61
N PRO A 82 -17.31 -17.13 7.48
CA PRO A 82 -18.20 -17.85 8.39
C PRO A 82 -19.12 -18.81 7.62
N GLY A 83 -19.14 -20.08 8.01
CA GLY A 83 -19.97 -21.11 7.39
C GLY A 83 -19.45 -21.68 6.06
N ALA A 84 -18.35 -21.17 5.49
CA ALA A 84 -17.75 -21.73 4.30
C ALA A 84 -16.75 -22.85 4.63
N ARG A 85 -16.71 -23.91 3.80
CA ARG A 85 -15.72 -25.00 3.94
C ARG A 85 -14.29 -24.57 3.58
N ARG A 86 -14.15 -23.50 2.80
CA ARG A 86 -12.88 -22.92 2.36
C ARG A 86 -12.97 -21.42 2.46
N GLY A 87 -11.88 -20.77 2.87
CA GLY A 87 -11.74 -19.33 2.80
C GLY A 87 -11.34 -18.88 1.40
N ARG A 88 -11.11 -17.57 1.28
CA ARG A 88 -10.75 -16.90 0.04
C ARG A 88 -9.48 -16.10 0.20
N TRP A 89 -8.74 -15.98 -0.90
CA TRP A 89 -7.65 -15.02 -1.00
C TRP A 89 -8.22 -13.69 -1.46
N VAL A 90 -7.91 -12.66 -0.69
CA VAL A 90 -8.31 -11.29 -0.95
C VAL A 90 -7.06 -10.45 -1.08
N TRP A 91 -7.11 -9.46 -1.96
CA TRP A 91 -6.11 -8.42 -2.00
C TRP A 91 -6.76 -7.07 -1.74
N ARG A 92 -5.95 -6.14 -1.23
CA ARG A 92 -6.35 -4.77 -0.92
C ARG A 92 -5.33 -3.80 -1.47
N CYS A 93 -5.78 -2.74 -2.11
CA CYS A 93 -4.93 -1.62 -2.46
C CYS A 93 -4.58 -0.86 -1.19
N GLU A 94 -3.29 -0.61 -0.97
CA GLU A 94 -2.77 0.17 0.17
C GLU A 94 -1.94 1.36 -0.35
N VAL A 95 -2.30 1.94 -1.50
CA VAL A 95 -1.65 3.17 -1.92
C VAL A 95 -2.03 4.27 -0.93
N HIS A 96 -1.03 4.70 -0.15
CA HIS A 96 -1.21 5.66 0.93
C HIS A 96 -0.95 7.09 0.43
N VAL A 97 -1.85 7.98 0.82
CA VAL A 97 -1.62 9.42 0.78
C VAL A 97 -0.98 9.85 2.10
N ILE A 98 0.30 10.19 2.06
CA ILE A 98 0.98 10.77 3.22
C ILE A 98 1.16 12.26 2.91
N THR A 99 0.52 13.14 3.67
CA THR A 99 0.70 14.59 3.53
C THR A 99 1.69 15.10 4.59
N GLY A 100 2.46 16.15 4.27
CA GLY A 100 3.45 16.72 5.21
C GLY A 100 2.88 17.17 6.55
N GLU A 101 1.56 17.37 6.65
CA GLU A 101 0.85 17.72 7.89
C GLU A 101 0.24 16.49 8.62
N THR A 102 -0.06 15.40 7.89
CA THR A 102 -0.72 14.18 8.43
C THR A 102 0.23 13.16 9.05
N VAL A 103 1.52 13.47 9.16
CA VAL A 103 2.43 12.74 10.06
C VAL A 103 1.90 12.79 11.53
N ALA A 104 0.90 13.62 11.82
CA ALA A 104 0.30 13.83 13.14
C ALA A 104 -1.11 13.24 13.37
N ALA A 105 -1.79 12.61 12.40
CA ALA A 105 -3.16 12.13 12.62
C ALA A 105 -3.31 10.65 12.26
N ASP A 106 -3.92 9.89 13.16
CA ASP A 106 -4.19 8.44 13.11
C ASP A 106 -5.07 7.97 11.93
N GLY A 107 -5.22 8.78 10.88
CA GLY A 107 -5.99 8.51 9.67
C GLY A 107 -5.09 8.28 8.46
N PHE A 108 -4.78 7.01 8.18
CA PHE A 108 -4.21 6.64 6.89
C PHE A 108 -5.30 6.83 5.82
N ASN A 109 -5.13 7.84 4.96
CA ASN A 109 -6.02 8.01 3.81
C ASN A 109 -5.57 7.06 2.70
N PHE A 110 -6.45 6.13 2.34
CA PHE A 110 -6.26 5.25 1.19
C PHE A 110 -6.67 6.00 -0.08
N ASP A 111 -5.79 5.98 -1.07
CA ASP A 111 -6.02 6.60 -2.38
C ASP A 111 -7.05 5.81 -3.20
N CYS A 112 -7.13 4.50 -2.97
CA CYS A 112 -8.00 3.60 -3.71
C CYS A 112 -9.07 2.97 -2.80
N PRO A 113 -10.38 3.18 -3.07
CA PRO A 113 -11.44 2.46 -2.36
C PRO A 113 -11.56 1.00 -2.83
N THR A 114 -10.78 0.58 -3.84
CA THR A 114 -10.83 -0.79 -4.37
C THR A 114 -10.25 -1.77 -3.35
N ILE A 115 -11.17 -2.37 -2.60
CA ILE A 115 -10.92 -3.46 -1.67
C ILE A 115 -11.67 -4.67 -2.22
N GLY A 116 -10.94 -5.73 -2.56
CA GLY A 116 -11.54 -7.03 -2.80
C GLY A 116 -12.03 -7.28 -4.23
N ARG A 117 -11.12 -7.70 -5.11
CA ARG A 117 -11.48 -8.71 -6.11
C ARG A 117 -10.95 -10.06 -5.65
N THR A 118 -11.89 -10.98 -5.42
CA THR A 118 -11.66 -12.32 -4.87
C THR A 118 -10.94 -13.20 -5.89
N GLY A 119 -9.72 -13.62 -5.57
CA GLY A 119 -9.08 -14.76 -6.21
C GLY A 119 -9.40 -16.02 -5.41
N THR A 120 -9.66 -17.14 -6.08
CA THR A 120 -9.73 -18.45 -5.39
C THR A 120 -8.35 -18.91 -4.92
N THR A 121 -7.29 -18.34 -5.46
CA THR A 121 -5.89 -18.66 -5.17
C THR A 121 -5.11 -17.43 -4.74
N ARG A 122 -4.03 -17.66 -3.99
CA ARG A 122 -3.07 -16.63 -3.58
C ARG A 122 -2.47 -15.93 -4.78
N ASP A 123 -2.05 -16.71 -5.79
CA ASP A 123 -1.39 -16.17 -6.98
C ASP A 123 -2.35 -15.34 -7.83
N GLY A 124 -3.61 -15.76 -7.96
CA GLY A 124 -4.63 -14.95 -8.65
C GLY A 124 -4.91 -13.63 -7.92
N ALA A 125 -4.87 -13.62 -6.59
CA ALA A 125 -4.96 -12.38 -5.81
C ALA A 125 -3.72 -11.48 -6.00
N ARG A 126 -2.52 -12.07 -6.07
CA ARG A 126 -1.27 -11.34 -6.37
C ARG A 126 -1.28 -10.73 -7.76
N GLU A 127 -1.61 -11.51 -8.78
CA GLU A 127 -1.71 -11.04 -10.17
C GLU A 127 -2.74 -9.91 -10.29
N SER A 128 -3.90 -10.07 -9.67
CA SER A 128 -4.95 -9.03 -9.65
C SER A 128 -4.47 -7.75 -8.98
N ALA A 129 -3.77 -7.85 -7.84
CA ALA A 129 -3.21 -6.70 -7.16
C ALA A 129 -2.15 -6.00 -8.01
N ALA A 130 -1.20 -6.75 -8.59
CA ALA A 130 -0.14 -6.18 -9.42
C ALA A 130 -0.69 -5.51 -10.68
N ALA A 131 -1.69 -6.12 -11.34
CA ALA A 131 -2.36 -5.54 -12.49
C ALA A 131 -3.15 -4.26 -12.13
N HIS A 132 -3.79 -4.25 -10.96
CA HIS A 132 -4.48 -3.07 -10.45
C HIS A 132 -3.48 -1.93 -10.21
N ILE A 133 -2.38 -2.18 -9.47
CA ILE A 133 -1.37 -1.15 -9.23
C ILE A 133 -0.77 -0.63 -10.54
N ALA A 134 -0.42 -1.51 -11.47
CA ALA A 134 0.17 -1.10 -12.74
C ALA A 134 -0.76 -0.22 -13.60
N SER A 135 -2.09 -0.43 -13.52
CA SER A 135 -3.06 0.30 -14.34
C SER A 135 -3.65 1.53 -13.64
N GLN A 136 -3.88 1.47 -12.33
CA GLN A 136 -4.56 2.52 -11.58
C GLN A 136 -3.58 3.41 -10.79
N HIS A 137 -2.41 2.89 -10.46
CA HIS A 137 -1.40 3.60 -9.67
C HIS A 137 0.01 3.53 -10.31
N PRO A 138 0.16 3.83 -11.62
CA PRO A 138 1.46 3.80 -12.30
C PRO A 138 2.50 4.73 -11.66
N ASP A 139 2.04 5.76 -10.96
CA ASP A 139 2.84 6.71 -10.22
C ASP A 139 3.48 6.16 -8.95
N ALA A 140 3.05 4.98 -8.48
CA ALA A 140 3.74 4.22 -7.43
C ALA A 140 5.24 4.06 -7.74
N ALA A 141 5.65 4.26 -9.00
CA ALA A 141 7.02 4.33 -9.44
C ALA A 141 7.79 5.56 -8.93
N VAL A 142 7.13 6.71 -8.76
CA VAL A 142 7.76 7.94 -8.26
C VAL A 142 8.13 7.74 -6.79
N PRO A 143 9.43 7.75 -6.45
CA PRO A 143 9.87 7.59 -5.08
C PRO A 143 9.23 8.64 -4.18
N TYR A 144 8.84 8.25 -2.98
CA TYR A 144 8.08 9.09 -2.07
C TYR A 144 8.75 10.42 -1.75
N LEU A 145 10.08 10.45 -1.61
CA LEU A 145 10.88 11.68 -1.45
C LEU A 145 10.81 12.61 -2.68
N GLY A 146 10.64 12.04 -3.87
CA GLY A 146 10.44 12.77 -5.12
C GLY A 146 8.98 13.16 -5.36
N ARG A 147 8.03 12.66 -4.55
CA ARG A 147 6.63 13.07 -4.63
C ARG A 147 6.47 14.45 -4.01
N ARG A 148 5.87 15.35 -4.77
CA ARG A 148 5.67 16.75 -4.38
C ARG A 148 4.58 16.86 -3.30
N GLN A 149 4.76 17.74 -2.32
CA GLN A 149 3.99 17.75 -1.06
C GLN A 149 2.47 17.90 -1.24
N HIS A 150 2.01 18.69 -2.22
CA HIS A 150 0.58 18.85 -2.52
C HIS A 150 0.05 17.84 -3.53
N ALA A 151 0.92 17.19 -4.31
CA ALA A 151 0.53 16.12 -5.20
C ALA A 151 -0.05 14.95 -4.41
N LEU A 152 0.49 14.66 -3.22
CA LEU A 152 -0.06 13.64 -2.32
C LEU A 152 -1.55 13.89 -2.00
N ARG A 153 -2.05 15.14 -2.03
CA ARG A 153 -3.44 15.52 -1.70
C ARG A 153 -4.43 15.55 -2.88
N ARG A 154 -3.98 15.54 -4.14
CA ARG A 154 -4.81 15.95 -5.30
C ARG A 154 -4.93 14.92 -6.43
N TRP A 155 -4.58 13.67 -6.18
CA TRP A 155 -4.79 12.60 -7.16
C TRP A 155 -6.25 12.16 -7.04
N ALA A 156 -7.12 12.89 -7.73
CA ALA A 156 -8.54 12.64 -7.88
C ALA A 156 -8.85 12.27 -9.33
#